data_AF-A0A2N9K7E3-F1
#
_entry.id   AF-A0A2N9K7E3-F1
#
_cell.length_a   1.000
_cell.length_b   1.000
_cell.length_c   1.000
_cell.angle_alpha   90.00
_cell.angle_beta   90.00
_cell.angle_gamma   90.00
#
_symmetry.space_group_name_H-M   'P 1'
#
loop_
_entity.id
_entity.type
_entity.pdbx_description
1 polymer ?
#
loop_
_entity_poly.entity_id
_entity_poly.type
_entity_poly.pdbx_seq_one_letter_code
_entity_poly.pdbx_strand_id
1 'polypeptide(L)'
;MKDIKKLANILNADVILIDIATKQVNYLDESTNNSNKNVVNLLIDNIELLTNHIYQSLDYNSGHILTCHVNEESIVCFSFKYDDPLSTSSELMMLHSLSNLKSISQIIYTLYNSNDAPEEEVHITKFSDKLHIKKESNEPFNPKIFFNTETDIIKSIVYSRKANLITALEKLSRLKIIGERFASNNMIRGEKDTLISYVSVLNRAIIQWGYPVESAFQLHNELVQEIELSPQFLNFFQVIREVTWHYFKIVQNHRIHNFLPLHQRIKQYIKEHISENITLDDIATH
;
A
#
# COMPACT_ATOMS: atom_id res chain seq x y z
N MET A 1 -22.44 -22.72 7.75
CA MET A 1 -21.19 -23.17 7.08
C MET A 1 -21.24 -23.13 5.55
N LYS A 2 -22.25 -23.70 4.88
CA LYS A 2 -22.34 -23.67 3.40
C LYS A 2 -22.37 -22.26 2.81
N ASP A 3 -23.04 -21.32 3.48
CA ASP A 3 -23.15 -19.94 3.00
C ASP A 3 -21.89 -19.10 3.30
N ILE A 4 -21.19 -19.37 4.41
CA ILE A 4 -19.86 -18.79 4.70
C ILE A 4 -18.86 -19.20 3.60
N LYS A 5 -18.87 -20.48 3.20
CA LYS A 5 -18.03 -20.97 2.10
C LYS A 5 -18.36 -20.30 0.76
N LYS A 6 -19.65 -20.09 0.46
CA LYS A 6 -20.06 -19.33 -0.74
C LYS A 6 -19.57 -17.89 -0.70
N LEU A 7 -19.69 -17.22 0.45
CA LEU A 7 -19.21 -15.85 0.63
C LEU A 7 -17.70 -15.76 0.34
N ALA A 8 -16.93 -16.69 0.88
CA ALA A 8 -15.48 -16.71 0.65
C ALA A 8 -15.11 -16.94 -0.80
N ASN A 9 -15.81 -17.84 -1.50
CA ASN A 9 -15.64 -18.02 -2.94
C ASN A 9 -15.94 -16.75 -3.74
N ILE A 10 -16.99 -16.00 -3.37
CA ILE A 10 -17.33 -14.71 -4.00
C ILE A 10 -16.23 -13.67 -3.75
N LEU A 11 -15.67 -13.68 -2.55
CA LEU A 11 -14.62 -12.76 -2.11
C LEU A 11 -13.21 -13.21 -2.51
N ASN A 12 -13.07 -14.35 -3.18
CA ASN A 12 -11.79 -14.98 -3.52
C ASN A 12 -10.86 -15.15 -2.31
N ALA A 13 -11.42 -15.61 -1.19
CA ALA A 13 -10.73 -15.84 0.07
C ALA A 13 -10.80 -17.33 0.47
N ASP A 14 -9.78 -17.81 1.18
CA ASP A 14 -9.81 -19.13 1.83
C ASP A 14 -10.49 -19.01 3.20
N VAL A 15 -11.35 -19.98 3.57
CA VAL A 15 -11.97 -19.99 4.91
C VAL A 15 -11.34 -21.01 5.84
N ILE A 16 -11.01 -20.52 7.04
CA ILE A 16 -10.44 -21.30 8.11
C ILE A 16 -11.34 -21.14 9.35
N LEU A 17 -11.73 -22.25 9.98
CA LEU A 17 -12.40 -22.25 11.27
C LEU A 17 -11.41 -22.71 12.35
N ILE A 18 -11.25 -21.93 13.40
CA ILE A 18 -10.36 -22.23 14.52
C ILE A 18 -11.20 -22.45 15.77
N ASP A 19 -10.99 -23.59 16.43
CA ASP A 19 -11.49 -23.86 17.77
C ASP A 19 -10.50 -23.33 18.81
N ILE A 20 -10.95 -22.41 19.67
CA ILE A 20 -10.09 -21.67 20.61
C ILE A 20 -9.52 -22.60 21.69
N ALA A 21 -10.32 -23.54 22.21
CA ALA A 21 -9.95 -24.39 23.32
C ALA A 21 -8.99 -25.51 22.90
N THR A 22 -9.25 -26.14 21.75
CA THR A 22 -8.47 -27.28 21.25
C THR A 22 -7.35 -26.86 20.30
N LYS A 23 -7.34 -25.59 19.86
CA LYS A 23 -6.47 -25.06 18.80
C LYS A 23 -6.56 -25.86 17.49
N GLN A 24 -7.67 -26.58 17.30
CA GLN A 24 -7.90 -27.34 16.07
C GLN A 24 -8.34 -26.41 14.95
N VAL A 25 -7.84 -26.70 13.75
CA VAL A 25 -8.10 -25.88 12.57
C VAL A 25 -8.78 -26.72 11.51
N ASN A 26 -10.00 -26.31 11.17
CA ASN A 26 -10.83 -26.93 10.15
C ASN A 26 -10.81 -26.05 8.91
N TYR A 27 -10.16 -26.54 7.85
CA TYR A 27 -10.27 -25.95 6.53
C TYR A 27 -11.65 -26.25 5.98
N LEU A 28 -12.38 -25.21 5.58
CA LEU A 28 -13.66 -25.40 4.91
C LEU A 28 -13.48 -25.57 3.39
N ASP A 29 -12.25 -25.42 2.88
CA ASP A 29 -11.88 -25.62 1.47
C ASP A 29 -10.96 -26.84 1.27
N GLU A 30 -11.19 -27.59 0.17
CA GLU A 30 -10.51 -28.85 -0.13
C GLU A 30 -9.13 -28.66 -0.80
N SER A 31 -8.76 -27.44 -1.20
CA SER A 31 -7.50 -27.16 -1.91
C SER A 31 -6.34 -26.87 -0.95
N THR A 32 -5.76 -27.92 -0.39
CA THR A 32 -4.53 -27.84 0.41
C THR A 32 -3.31 -27.53 -0.45
N ASN A 33 -2.91 -26.25 -0.53
CA ASN A 33 -1.56 -25.85 -0.91
C ASN A 33 -0.74 -25.52 0.35
N ASN A 34 0.56 -25.87 0.34
CA ASN A 34 1.49 -25.69 1.47
C ASN A 34 1.60 -24.23 2.00
N SER A 35 1.17 -23.22 1.24
CA SER A 35 1.12 -21.81 1.68
C SER A 35 0.11 -21.56 2.80
N ASN A 36 -0.97 -22.35 2.90
CA ASN A 36 -1.97 -22.19 3.97
C ASN A 36 -1.49 -22.66 5.34
N LYS A 37 -0.50 -23.54 5.39
CA LYS A 37 0.07 -24.02 6.67
C LYS A 37 0.78 -22.92 7.45
N ASN A 38 1.48 -22.02 6.77
CA ASN A 38 2.21 -20.94 7.45
C ASN A 38 1.24 -19.92 8.08
N VAL A 39 0.19 -19.56 7.33
CA VAL A 39 -0.88 -18.68 7.82
C VAL A 39 -1.60 -19.31 9.01
N VAL A 40 -1.93 -20.59 8.93
CA VAL A 40 -2.60 -21.30 10.02
C VAL A 40 -1.73 -21.43 11.26
N ASN A 41 -0.45 -21.77 11.11
CA ASN A 41 0.49 -21.79 12.24
C ASN A 41 0.57 -20.41 12.90
N LEU A 42 0.62 -19.33 12.11
CA LEU A 42 0.63 -17.96 12.62
C LEU A 42 -0.63 -17.62 13.41
N LEU A 43 -1.82 -18.05 12.93
CA LEU A 43 -3.07 -17.86 13.66
C LEU A 43 -3.08 -18.64 14.97
N ILE A 44 -2.66 -19.91 14.96
CA ILE A 44 -2.63 -20.77 16.15
C ILE A 44 -1.66 -20.21 17.22
N ASP A 45 -0.47 -19.78 16.79
CA ASP A 45 0.57 -19.24 17.68
C ASP A 45 0.14 -17.92 18.34
N ASN A 46 -0.84 -17.22 17.76
CA ASN A 46 -1.32 -15.92 18.23
C ASN A 46 -2.81 -15.92 18.62
N ILE A 47 -3.41 -17.08 18.95
CA ILE A 47 -4.84 -17.19 19.31
C ILE A 47 -5.27 -16.18 20.39
N GLU A 48 -4.44 -15.94 21.41
CA GLU A 48 -4.74 -14.97 22.48
C GLU A 48 -4.86 -13.53 21.97
N LEU A 49 -4.14 -13.18 20.90
CA LEU A 49 -4.28 -11.89 20.23
C LEU A 49 -5.58 -11.80 19.42
N LEU A 50 -6.03 -12.93 18.87
CA LEU A 50 -7.22 -13.02 18.02
C LEU A 50 -8.53 -12.94 18.80
N THR A 51 -8.51 -13.23 20.10
CA THR A 51 -9.69 -13.17 20.97
C THR A 51 -9.90 -11.80 21.60
N ASN A 52 -8.95 -10.87 21.47
CA ASN A 52 -9.04 -9.53 22.07
C ASN A 52 -10.14 -8.66 21.47
N HIS A 53 -10.49 -8.90 20.21
CA HIS A 53 -11.47 -8.10 19.48
C HIS A 53 -12.44 -9.02 18.73
N ILE A 54 -13.70 -8.60 18.61
CA ILE A 54 -14.71 -9.36 17.85
C ILE A 54 -14.32 -9.40 16.37
N TYR A 55 -13.85 -8.26 15.83
CA TYR A 55 -13.39 -8.13 14.45
C TYR A 55 -11.97 -7.62 14.40
N GLN A 56 -11.12 -8.34 13.68
CA GLN A 56 -9.72 -7.97 13.54
C GLN A 56 -9.20 -8.31 12.14
N SER A 57 -8.40 -7.43 11.56
CA SER A 57 -7.68 -7.68 10.31
C SER A 57 -6.19 -7.80 10.60
N LEU A 58 -5.59 -8.88 10.11
CA LEU A 58 -4.18 -9.21 10.30
C LEU A 58 -3.48 -9.08 8.95
N ASP A 59 -2.71 -8.02 8.78
CA ASP A 59 -2.02 -7.74 7.52
C ASP A 59 -0.68 -8.48 7.45
N TYR A 60 -0.36 -9.04 6.28
CA TYR A 60 0.94 -9.66 5.97
C TYR A 60 1.38 -9.35 4.53
N ASN A 61 2.65 -9.61 4.19
CA ASN A 61 3.25 -9.11 2.93
C ASN A 61 2.57 -9.52 1.62
N SER A 62 1.80 -10.61 1.61
CA SER A 62 1.12 -11.13 0.41
C SER A 62 -0.37 -11.31 0.62
N GLY A 63 -0.97 -10.59 1.58
CA GLY A 63 -2.38 -10.78 1.92
C GLY A 63 -2.80 -10.14 3.23
N HIS A 64 -4.02 -10.44 3.64
CA HIS A 64 -4.47 -10.19 5.01
C HIS A 64 -5.44 -11.29 5.45
N ILE A 65 -5.60 -11.43 6.76
CA ILE A 65 -6.55 -12.37 7.35
C ILE A 65 -7.56 -11.57 8.16
N LEU A 66 -8.81 -11.65 7.78
CA LEU A 66 -9.91 -11.11 8.57
C LEU A 66 -10.36 -12.18 9.56
N THR A 67 -10.21 -11.92 10.85
CA THR A 67 -10.66 -12.81 11.93
C THR A 67 -11.93 -12.26 12.57
N CYS A 68 -12.90 -13.14 12.74
CA CYS A 68 -14.18 -12.86 13.36
C CYS A 68 -14.38 -13.84 14.51
N HIS A 69 -14.33 -13.33 15.74
CA HIS A 69 -14.65 -14.09 16.95
C HIS A 69 -16.18 -14.23 17.02
N VAL A 70 -16.69 -15.41 16.66
CA VAL A 70 -18.12 -15.63 16.47
C VAL A 70 -18.81 -16.08 17.77
N ASN A 71 -18.10 -16.81 18.63
CA ASN A 71 -18.56 -17.22 19.96
C ASN A 71 -17.35 -17.53 20.84
N GLU A 72 -17.56 -17.83 22.13
CA GLU A 72 -16.48 -18.10 23.11
C GLU A 72 -15.51 -19.25 22.73
N GLU A 73 -15.89 -20.09 21.77
CA GLU A 73 -15.15 -21.32 21.40
C GLU A 73 -14.58 -21.26 19.98
N SER A 74 -14.98 -20.31 19.12
CA SER A 74 -14.72 -20.36 17.69
C SER A 74 -14.39 -19.02 17.06
N ILE A 75 -13.41 -19.04 16.15
CA ILE A 75 -13.01 -17.92 15.31
C ILE A 75 -13.14 -18.34 13.85
N VAL A 76 -13.83 -17.52 13.04
CA VAL A 76 -13.88 -17.66 11.58
C VAL A 76 -12.87 -16.72 10.97
N CYS A 77 -11.99 -17.25 10.12
CA CYS A 77 -10.92 -16.50 9.47
C CYS A 77 -11.09 -16.55 7.96
N PHE A 78 -11.04 -15.39 7.31
CA PHE A 78 -11.01 -15.24 5.85
C PHE A 78 -9.61 -14.80 5.45
N SER A 79 -8.90 -15.65 4.73
CA SER A 79 -7.53 -15.39 4.27
C SER A 79 -7.56 -14.93 2.81
N PHE A 80 -7.18 -13.67 2.60
CA PHE A 80 -7.09 -13.06 1.28
C PHE A 80 -5.64 -13.08 0.82
N LYS A 81 -5.37 -13.72 -0.32
CA LYS A 81 -4.03 -13.77 -0.92
C LYS A 81 -3.94 -12.87 -2.14
N TYR A 82 -2.82 -12.17 -2.24
CA TYR A 82 -2.46 -11.35 -3.38
C TYR A 82 -1.22 -11.98 -4.02
N ASP A 83 -1.43 -12.86 -5.00
CA ASP A 83 -0.35 -13.65 -5.64
C ASP A 83 0.68 -12.79 -6.39
N ASP A 84 0.32 -11.54 -6.71
CA ASP A 84 1.24 -10.51 -7.18
C ASP A 84 0.74 -9.10 -6.80
N PRO A 85 1.34 -8.39 -5.83
CA PRO A 85 0.97 -7.03 -5.44
C PRO A 85 1.26 -5.97 -6.53
N LEU A 86 1.78 -6.37 -7.70
CA LEU A 86 1.96 -5.53 -8.88
C LEU A 86 0.92 -5.76 -9.97
N SER A 87 0.06 -6.77 -9.83
CA SER A 87 -1.01 -7.01 -10.80
C SER A 87 -2.24 -6.17 -10.44
N THR A 88 -2.80 -5.47 -11.44
CA THR A 88 -4.01 -4.65 -11.30
C THR A 88 -5.18 -5.42 -10.67
N SER A 89 -5.27 -6.74 -10.92
CA SER A 89 -6.26 -7.63 -10.30
C SER A 89 -6.07 -7.77 -8.79
N SER A 90 -4.83 -7.95 -8.33
CA SER A 90 -4.54 -8.04 -6.89
C SER A 90 -4.76 -6.72 -6.18
N GLU A 91 -4.45 -5.59 -6.81
CA GLU A 91 -4.70 -4.26 -6.24
C GLU A 91 -6.21 -4.01 -6.03
N LEU A 92 -7.04 -4.36 -7.01
CA LEU A 92 -8.50 -4.25 -6.89
C LEU A 92 -9.07 -5.19 -5.84
N MET A 93 -8.59 -6.44 -5.75
CA MET A 93 -8.98 -7.37 -4.70
C MET A 93 -8.57 -6.89 -3.30
N MET A 94 -7.39 -6.29 -3.19
CA MET A 94 -6.89 -5.70 -1.97
C MET A 94 -7.73 -4.49 -1.54
N LEU A 95 -8.00 -3.56 -2.46
CA LEU A 95 -8.85 -2.40 -2.18
C LEU A 95 -10.26 -2.82 -1.79
N HIS A 96 -10.86 -3.79 -2.49
CA HIS A 96 -12.21 -4.25 -2.21
C HIS A 96 -12.33 -4.90 -0.82
N SER A 97 -11.40 -5.77 -0.44
CA SER A 97 -11.44 -6.43 0.86
C SER A 97 -11.17 -5.44 2.01
N LEU A 98 -10.15 -4.58 1.87
CA LEU A 98 -9.76 -3.61 2.90
C LEU A 98 -10.80 -2.50 3.09
N SER A 99 -11.44 -2.03 2.02
CA SER A 99 -12.50 -1.01 2.11
C SER A 99 -13.79 -1.54 2.73
N ASN A 100 -14.00 -2.86 2.71
CA ASN A 100 -15.23 -3.49 3.17
C ASN A 100 -15.06 -4.37 4.41
N LEU A 101 -13.95 -4.27 5.14
CA LEU A 101 -13.64 -5.15 6.29
C LEU A 101 -14.80 -5.25 7.28
N LYS A 102 -15.36 -4.12 7.72
CA LYS A 102 -16.48 -4.11 8.68
C LYS A 102 -17.72 -4.84 8.13
N SER A 103 -18.07 -4.56 6.88
CA SER A 103 -19.23 -5.19 6.23
C SER A 103 -19.02 -6.70 6.08
N ILE A 104 -17.82 -7.12 5.66
CA ILE A 104 -17.47 -8.53 5.52
C ILE A 104 -17.53 -9.22 6.89
N SER A 105 -16.95 -8.63 7.94
CA SER A 105 -16.98 -9.15 9.31
C SER A 105 -18.42 -9.33 9.84
N GLN A 106 -19.27 -8.33 9.65
CA GLN A 106 -20.68 -8.39 10.08
C GLN A 106 -21.45 -9.49 9.34
N ILE A 107 -21.21 -9.65 8.03
CA ILE A 107 -21.81 -10.74 7.25
C ILE A 107 -21.31 -12.10 7.78
N ILE A 108 -20.01 -12.26 8.02
CA ILE A 108 -19.44 -13.51 8.56
C ILE A 108 -20.11 -13.86 9.90
N TYR A 109 -20.21 -12.90 10.83
CA TYR A 109 -20.82 -13.10 12.13
C TYR A 109 -22.29 -13.51 12.00
N THR A 110 -23.06 -12.79 11.18
CA THR A 110 -24.48 -13.06 10.95
C THR A 110 -24.70 -14.44 10.33
N LEU A 111 -23.89 -14.82 9.33
CA LEU A 111 -23.98 -16.12 8.67
C LEU A 111 -23.59 -17.29 9.59
N TYR A 112 -22.77 -17.04 10.61
CA TYR A 112 -22.38 -18.07 11.58
C TYR A 112 -23.42 -18.20 12.71
N ASN A 113 -23.84 -17.09 13.30
CA ASN A 113 -24.68 -17.08 14.49
C ASN A 113 -26.19 -16.96 14.22
N SER A 114 -26.59 -16.61 12.98
CA SER A 114 -27.98 -16.29 12.61
C SER A 114 -28.61 -15.14 13.41
N ASN A 115 -27.78 -14.30 14.03
CA ASN A 115 -28.15 -13.13 14.83
C ASN A 115 -27.51 -11.87 14.26
N ASP A 116 -28.03 -10.71 14.65
CA ASP A 116 -27.44 -9.41 14.29
C ASP A 116 -25.98 -9.33 14.76
N ALA A 117 -25.14 -8.79 13.89
CA ALA A 117 -23.73 -8.60 14.15
C ALA A 117 -23.49 -7.43 15.11
N PRO A 118 -22.56 -7.57 16.08
CA PRO A 118 -22.12 -6.45 16.91
C PRO A 118 -21.70 -5.21 16.11
N GLU A 119 -21.99 -4.03 16.63
CA GLU A 119 -21.55 -2.74 16.07
C GLU A 119 -20.14 -2.36 16.55
N GLU A 120 -19.22 -3.33 16.52
CA GLU A 120 -17.81 -3.13 16.86
C GLU A 120 -17.01 -2.61 15.64
N GLU A 121 -15.92 -1.91 15.92
CA GLU A 121 -14.97 -1.50 14.88
C GLU A 121 -14.02 -2.66 14.53
N VAL A 122 -13.51 -2.65 13.29
CA VAL A 122 -12.49 -3.62 12.89
C VAL A 122 -11.12 -3.14 13.34
N HIS A 123 -10.50 -3.89 14.24
CA HIS A 123 -9.16 -3.59 14.70
C HIS A 123 -8.13 -4.12 13.71
N ILE A 124 -7.35 -3.23 13.11
CA ILE A 124 -6.27 -3.63 12.22
C ILE A 124 -5.01 -3.83 13.04
N THR A 125 -4.51 -5.06 13.06
CA THR A 125 -3.27 -5.43 13.76
C THR A 125 -2.24 -5.80 12.72
N LYS A 126 -1.18 -4.99 12.63
CA LYS A 126 -0.02 -5.31 11.79
C LYS A 126 0.83 -6.36 12.49
N PHE A 127 1.00 -7.53 11.87
CA PHE A 127 2.11 -8.41 12.25
C PHE A 127 3.41 -7.79 11.73
N SER A 128 4.13 -7.07 12.59
CA SER A 128 5.53 -6.75 12.28
C SER A 128 6.34 -8.04 12.39
N ASP A 129 6.62 -8.68 11.26
CA ASP A 129 7.85 -9.43 11.00
C ASP A 129 8.36 -10.39 12.09
N LYS A 130 7.49 -11.29 12.57
CA LYS A 130 7.95 -12.55 13.15
C LYS A 130 7.18 -13.73 12.55
N LEU A 131 7.54 -14.08 11.32
CA LEU A 131 7.90 -15.44 10.88
C LEU A 131 7.63 -15.64 9.38
N HIS A 132 8.72 -15.94 8.67
CA HIS A 132 8.79 -16.52 7.32
C HIS A 132 8.44 -15.64 6.11
N ILE A 133 8.87 -14.38 6.14
CA ILE A 133 9.43 -13.78 4.92
C ILE A 133 10.83 -14.37 4.77
N LYS A 134 11.27 -14.70 3.55
CA LYS A 134 12.70 -14.94 3.28
C LYS A 134 13.47 -13.80 3.91
N LYS A 135 14.12 -14.07 5.06
CA LYS A 135 14.87 -13.13 5.90
C LYS A 135 14.65 -11.68 5.46
N GLU A 136 13.77 -10.94 6.15
CA GLU A 136 14.18 -9.57 6.48
C GLU A 136 15.65 -9.68 6.82
N SER A 137 16.51 -8.96 6.10
CA SER A 137 17.92 -9.03 6.45
C SER A 137 17.98 -8.63 7.91
N ASN A 138 18.36 -9.56 8.79
CA ASN A 138 18.76 -9.26 10.18
C ASN A 138 19.95 -8.27 10.21
N GLU A 139 20.37 -7.77 9.04
CA GLU A 139 21.29 -6.69 8.92
C GLU A 139 20.66 -5.41 9.51
N PRO A 140 21.38 -4.78 10.45
CA PRO A 140 20.94 -3.52 11.02
C PRO A 140 20.76 -2.47 9.91
N PHE A 141 19.91 -1.47 10.18
CA PHE A 141 19.74 -0.36 9.27
C PHE A 141 21.09 0.19 8.80
N ASN A 142 21.26 0.27 7.48
CA ASN A 142 22.44 0.82 6.87
C ASN A 142 22.11 2.18 6.23
N PRO A 143 22.55 3.30 6.83
CA PRO A 143 22.29 4.65 6.31
C PRO A 143 22.74 4.84 4.86
N LYS A 144 23.85 4.20 4.48
CA LYS A 144 24.41 4.32 3.13
C LYS A 144 23.57 3.59 2.11
N ILE A 145 23.05 2.40 2.44
CA ILE A 145 22.17 1.65 1.54
C ILE A 145 20.85 2.38 1.35
N PHE A 146 20.29 2.93 2.43
CA PHE A 146 19.08 3.76 2.36
C PHE A 146 19.28 4.98 1.48
N PHE A 147 20.32 5.78 1.72
CA PHE A 147 20.64 6.96 0.92
C PHE A 147 20.83 6.63 -0.57
N ASN A 148 21.54 5.54 -0.87
CA ASN A 148 21.74 5.10 -2.25
C ASN A 148 20.42 4.67 -2.91
N THR A 149 19.55 3.97 -2.17
CA THR A 149 18.25 3.52 -2.68
C THR A 149 17.31 4.70 -2.93
N GLU A 150 17.25 5.65 -2.01
CA GLU A 150 16.51 6.91 -2.18
C GLU A 150 17.03 7.70 -3.40
N THR A 151 18.35 7.77 -3.56
CA THR A 151 18.98 8.39 -4.74
C THR A 151 18.59 7.69 -6.04
N ASP A 152 18.55 6.35 -6.05
CA ASP A 152 18.14 5.57 -7.22
C ASP A 152 16.67 5.81 -7.57
N ILE A 153 15.79 5.95 -6.57
CA ILE A 153 14.39 6.33 -6.76
C ILE A 153 14.29 7.72 -7.40
N ILE A 154 14.95 8.72 -6.82
CA ILE A 154 14.96 10.09 -7.32
C ILE A 154 15.42 10.14 -8.79
N LYS A 155 16.56 9.48 -9.10
CA LYS A 155 17.06 9.40 -10.48
C LYS A 155 16.04 8.75 -11.40
N SER A 156 15.37 7.69 -10.94
CA SER A 156 14.38 6.99 -11.76
C SER A 156 13.14 7.84 -12.05
N ILE A 157 12.69 8.65 -11.08
CA ILE A 157 11.63 9.66 -11.26
C ILE A 157 12.05 10.72 -12.28
N VAL A 158 13.16 11.41 -11.99
CA VAL A 158 13.68 12.53 -12.79
C VAL A 158 13.95 12.11 -14.24
N TYR A 159 14.57 10.94 -14.43
CA TYR A 159 14.88 10.43 -15.77
C TYR A 159 13.74 9.62 -16.39
N SER A 160 12.59 9.50 -15.72
CA SER A 160 11.41 8.74 -16.17
C SER A 160 11.74 7.27 -16.53
N ARG A 161 12.64 6.64 -15.77
CA ARG A 161 13.08 5.25 -15.96
C ARG A 161 12.23 4.29 -15.15
N LYS A 162 11.11 3.85 -15.75
CA LYS A 162 10.12 2.97 -15.10
C LYS A 162 10.73 1.69 -14.49
N ALA A 163 11.54 0.97 -15.25
CA ALA A 163 12.14 -0.30 -14.80
C ALA A 163 13.07 -0.09 -13.59
N ASN A 164 13.91 0.94 -13.65
CA ASN A 164 14.81 1.30 -12.54
C ASN A 164 14.04 1.70 -11.29
N LEU A 165 12.90 2.38 -11.45
CA LEU A 165 12.05 2.76 -10.33
C LEU A 165 11.49 1.53 -9.61
N ILE A 166 11.01 0.54 -10.37
CA ILE A 166 10.51 -0.73 -9.82
C ILE A 166 11.60 -1.41 -8.99
N THR A 167 12.80 -1.57 -9.56
CA THR A 167 13.93 -2.18 -8.85
C THR A 167 14.35 -1.39 -7.60
N ALA A 168 14.31 -0.06 -7.64
CA ALA A 168 14.68 0.77 -6.50
C ALA A 168 13.64 0.68 -5.37
N LEU A 169 12.34 0.63 -5.70
CA LEU A 169 11.27 0.42 -4.73
C LEU A 169 11.31 -0.99 -4.10
N GLU A 170 11.64 -2.02 -4.87
CA GLU A 170 11.85 -3.37 -4.34
C GLU A 170 13.06 -3.46 -3.39
N LYS A 171 14.12 -2.69 -3.65
CA LYS A 171 15.24 -2.57 -2.70
C LYS A 171 14.80 -1.86 -1.44
N LEU A 172 14.03 -0.78 -1.57
CA LEU A 172 13.54 0.01 -0.45
C LEU A 172 12.66 -0.83 0.48
N SER A 173 11.75 -1.65 -0.06
CA SER A 173 10.85 -2.50 0.72
C SER A 173 11.55 -3.59 1.55
N ARG A 174 12.83 -3.86 1.28
CA ARG A 174 13.66 -4.82 2.03
C ARG A 174 14.48 -4.17 3.15
N LEU A 175 14.52 -2.84 3.17
CA LEU A 175 15.20 -2.09 4.21
C LEU A 175 14.23 -1.89 5.37
N LYS A 176 14.74 -2.03 6.60
CA LYS A 176 14.02 -1.58 7.80
C LYS A 176 13.89 -0.06 7.80
N ILE A 177 12.83 0.41 7.15
CA ILE A 177 12.43 1.80 7.09
C ILE A 177 11.10 1.86 7.82
N ILE A 178 11.19 2.18 9.13
CA ILE A 178 10.14 2.66 10.05
C ILE A 178 9.48 1.61 10.98
N GLY A 179 9.10 2.11 12.16
CA GLY A 179 8.73 1.38 13.38
C GLY A 179 9.76 1.65 14.48
N GLU A 180 10.96 1.09 14.34
CA GLU A 180 11.98 1.07 15.41
C GLU A 180 12.77 2.39 15.58
N ARG A 181 12.79 3.28 14.58
CA ARG A 181 13.62 4.52 14.58
C ARG A 181 13.09 5.65 15.46
N PHE A 182 11.77 5.77 15.62
CA PHE A 182 11.13 6.94 16.24
C PHE A 182 10.07 6.59 17.28
N ALA A 183 9.79 5.31 17.51
CA ALA A 183 8.68 4.92 18.37
C ALA A 183 9.06 3.73 19.24
N SER A 184 9.69 4.02 20.38
CA SER A 184 9.43 3.19 21.55
C SER A 184 7.93 3.27 21.95
N ASN A 185 7.21 4.35 21.59
CA ASN A 185 5.86 4.63 22.13
C ASN A 185 4.76 5.10 21.12
N ASN A 186 5.02 5.33 19.82
CA ASN A 186 3.96 5.73 18.86
C ASN A 186 4.27 5.40 17.37
N MET A 187 3.93 4.18 16.96
CA MET A 187 4.20 3.67 15.60
C MET A 187 3.54 4.51 14.50
N ILE A 188 2.27 4.89 14.69
CA ILE A 188 1.50 5.67 13.71
C ILE A 188 2.18 7.02 13.43
N ARG A 189 2.65 7.72 14.48
CA ARG A 189 3.35 8.99 14.30
C ARG A 189 4.67 8.80 13.55
N GLY A 190 5.43 7.74 13.86
CA GLY A 190 6.66 7.42 13.15
C GLY A 190 6.47 7.15 11.65
N GLU A 191 5.37 6.48 11.28
CA GLU A 191 4.97 6.30 9.88
C GLU A 191 4.66 7.64 9.19
N LYS A 192 3.84 8.48 9.82
CA LYS A 192 3.51 9.82 9.30
C LYS A 192 4.75 10.68 9.09
N ASP A 193 5.58 10.81 10.12
CA ASP A 193 6.78 11.66 10.08
C ASP A 193 7.72 11.24 8.97
N THR A 194 7.83 9.93 8.73
CA THR A 194 8.73 9.44 7.70
C THR A 194 8.15 9.58 6.29
N LEU A 195 6.83 9.42 6.11
CA LEU A 195 6.19 9.76 4.83
C LEU A 195 6.32 11.24 4.51
N ILE A 196 6.12 12.13 5.49
CA ILE A 196 6.29 13.58 5.32
C ILE A 196 7.73 13.91 4.93
N SER A 197 8.71 13.30 5.62
CA SER A 197 10.12 13.45 5.29
C SER A 197 10.42 12.97 3.86
N TYR A 198 9.89 11.81 3.49
CA TYR A 198 10.05 11.23 2.15
C TYR A 198 9.46 12.11 1.05
N VAL A 199 8.22 12.59 1.22
CA VAL A 199 7.56 13.53 0.30
C VAL A 199 8.37 14.81 0.17
N SER A 200 8.94 15.32 1.26
CA SER A 200 9.80 16.52 1.24
C SER A 200 11.05 16.32 0.38
N VAL A 201 11.69 15.15 0.48
CA VAL A 201 12.88 14.79 -0.33
C VAL A 201 12.53 14.70 -1.80
N LEU A 202 11.45 13.99 -2.16
CA LEU A 202 11.00 13.87 -3.55
C LEU A 202 10.65 15.24 -4.14
N ASN A 203 9.93 16.07 -3.37
CA ASN A 203 9.53 17.40 -3.81
C ASN A 203 10.73 18.29 -4.14
N ARG A 204 11.72 18.30 -3.24
CA ARG A 204 12.95 19.07 -3.46
C ARG A 204 13.72 18.58 -4.68
N ALA A 205 13.75 17.27 -4.91
CA ALA A 205 14.41 16.70 -6.06
C ALA A 205 13.73 17.12 -7.38
N ILE A 206 12.40 17.05 -7.50
CA ILE A 206 11.74 17.43 -8.76
C ILE A 206 11.92 18.92 -9.07
N ILE A 207 11.94 19.79 -8.06
CA ILE A 207 12.22 21.23 -8.21
C ILE A 207 13.64 21.44 -8.74
N GLN A 208 14.63 20.78 -8.14
CA GLN A 208 16.04 20.85 -8.57
C GLN A 208 16.22 20.42 -10.03
N TRP A 209 15.32 19.58 -10.54
CA TRP A 209 15.34 19.08 -11.91
C TRP A 209 14.36 19.79 -12.86
N GLY A 210 13.88 20.98 -12.47
CA GLY A 210 13.18 21.90 -13.36
C GLY A 210 11.66 21.72 -13.42
N TYR A 211 11.05 21.03 -12.46
CA TYR A 211 9.60 21.09 -12.30
C TYR A 211 9.19 22.44 -11.66
N PRO A 212 8.06 23.07 -12.07
CA PRO A 212 7.65 24.37 -11.56
C PRO A 212 7.48 24.39 -10.04
N VAL A 213 8.05 25.42 -9.40
CA VAL A 213 8.11 25.54 -7.93
C VAL A 213 6.71 25.60 -7.32
N GLU A 214 5.82 26.43 -7.85
CA GLU A 214 4.46 26.58 -7.35
C GLU A 214 3.68 25.27 -7.42
N SER A 215 3.73 24.58 -8.56
CA SER A 215 3.07 23.28 -8.75
C SER A 215 3.66 22.19 -7.84
N ALA A 216 4.97 22.22 -7.58
CA ALA A 216 5.61 21.30 -6.63
C ALA A 216 5.13 21.53 -5.20
N PHE A 217 5.05 22.79 -4.74
CA PHE A 217 4.56 23.10 -3.40
C PHE A 217 3.08 22.81 -3.23
N GLN A 218 2.26 23.01 -4.27
CA GLN A 218 0.87 22.58 -4.26
C GLN A 218 0.77 21.06 -4.03
N LEU A 219 1.46 20.28 -4.85
CA LEU A 219 1.49 18.82 -4.72
C LEU A 219 1.98 18.36 -3.34
N HIS A 220 3.04 19.00 -2.83
CA HIS A 220 3.59 18.70 -1.51
C HIS A 220 2.55 18.92 -0.40
N ASN A 221 1.85 20.06 -0.42
CA ASN A 221 0.86 20.40 0.59
C ASN A 221 -0.34 19.44 0.56
N GLU A 222 -0.82 19.09 -0.65
CA GLU A 222 -1.91 18.13 -0.83
C GLU A 222 -1.55 16.76 -0.23
N LEU A 223 -0.37 16.22 -0.58
CA LEU A 223 0.09 14.93 -0.06
C LEU A 223 0.35 14.95 1.46
N VAL A 224 0.96 16.02 1.99
CA VAL A 224 1.20 16.15 3.44
C VAL A 224 -0.12 16.23 4.20
N GLN A 225 -1.12 16.94 3.67
CA GLN A 225 -2.44 17.01 4.26
C GLN A 225 -3.12 15.63 4.28
N GLU A 226 -3.06 14.86 3.18
CA GLU A 226 -3.59 13.49 3.14
C GLU A 226 -2.91 12.57 4.16
N ILE A 227 -1.58 12.67 4.30
CA ILE A 227 -0.81 11.89 5.28
C ILE A 227 -1.19 12.25 6.72
N GLU A 228 -1.34 13.55 7.03
CA GLU A 228 -1.69 14.00 8.38
C GLU A 228 -3.13 13.63 8.76
N LEU A 229 -4.07 13.74 7.82
CA LEU A 229 -5.49 13.38 8.03
C LEU A 229 -5.73 11.86 8.07
N SER A 230 -4.82 11.05 7.52
CA SER A 230 -4.94 9.60 7.54
C SER A 230 -4.85 9.06 8.98
N PRO A 231 -5.85 8.30 9.47
CA PRO A 231 -5.81 7.77 10.84
C PRO A 231 -4.69 6.74 11.02
N GLN A 232 -4.44 5.93 10.00
CA GLN A 232 -3.38 4.91 9.94
C GLN A 232 -3.13 4.49 8.48
N PHE A 233 -1.96 3.90 8.21
CA PHE A 233 -1.63 3.34 6.90
C PHE A 233 -1.71 1.82 6.95
N LEU A 234 -2.60 1.19 6.18
CA LEU A 234 -2.73 -0.28 6.14
C LEU A 234 -1.43 -0.94 5.68
N ASN A 235 -0.91 -0.49 4.54
CA ASN A 235 0.38 -0.92 4.01
C ASN A 235 1.28 0.29 3.79
N PHE A 236 2.18 0.51 4.76
CA PHE A 236 3.10 1.63 4.75
C PHE A 236 3.96 1.70 3.48
N PHE A 237 4.52 0.57 3.05
CA PHE A 237 5.34 0.52 1.83
C PHE A 237 4.51 0.72 0.57
N GLN A 238 3.26 0.27 0.52
CA GLN A 238 2.37 0.57 -0.60
C GLN A 238 2.11 2.07 -0.70
N VAL A 239 1.88 2.76 0.42
CA VAL A 239 1.73 4.22 0.43
C VAL A 239 2.98 4.91 -0.12
N ILE A 240 4.18 4.48 0.29
CA ILE A 240 5.43 4.96 -0.33
C ILE A 240 5.42 4.74 -1.84
N ARG A 241 5.05 3.54 -2.32
CA ARG A 241 5.02 3.22 -3.76
C ARG A 241 4.05 4.13 -4.51
N GLU A 242 2.84 4.32 -4.01
CA GLU A 242 1.83 5.19 -4.63
C GLU A 242 2.31 6.64 -4.72
N VAL A 243 2.83 7.19 -3.62
CA VAL A 243 3.43 8.53 -3.60
C VAL A 243 4.55 8.63 -4.64
N THR A 244 5.45 7.64 -4.67
CA THR A 244 6.57 7.61 -5.63
C THR A 244 6.08 7.58 -7.08
N TRP A 245 5.07 6.75 -7.37
CA TRP A 245 4.48 6.66 -8.71
C TRP A 245 3.76 7.93 -9.12
N HIS A 246 3.13 8.61 -8.16
CA HIS A 246 2.48 9.89 -8.41
C HIS A 246 3.52 10.95 -8.87
N TYR A 247 4.63 11.09 -8.12
CA TYR A 247 5.76 11.93 -8.53
C TYR A 247 6.34 11.50 -9.89
N PHE A 248 6.50 10.20 -10.14
CA PHE A 248 6.97 9.69 -11.44
C PHE A 248 6.06 10.12 -12.60
N LYS A 249 4.75 9.94 -12.46
CA LYS A 249 3.76 10.29 -13.50
C LYS A 249 3.76 11.80 -13.77
N ILE A 250 3.81 12.62 -12.73
CA ILE A 250 3.85 14.08 -12.87
C ILE A 250 5.10 14.52 -13.63
N VAL A 251 6.28 14.03 -13.24
CA VAL A 251 7.54 14.37 -13.92
C VAL A 251 7.55 13.82 -15.35
N GLN A 252 7.08 12.59 -15.56
CA GLN A 252 6.97 12.00 -16.89
C GLN A 252 6.05 12.84 -17.80
N ASN A 253 4.87 13.23 -17.32
CA ASN A 253 3.93 14.07 -18.04
C ASN A 253 4.56 15.43 -18.35
N HIS A 254 5.14 16.09 -17.35
CA HIS A 254 5.84 17.36 -17.53
C HIS A 254 6.93 17.25 -18.61
N ARG A 255 7.70 16.17 -18.63
CA ARG A 255 8.73 15.96 -19.65
C ARG A 255 8.17 15.69 -21.04
N ILE A 256 7.08 14.92 -21.16
CA ILE A 256 6.42 14.68 -22.46
C ILE A 256 5.94 16.01 -23.06
N HIS A 257 5.43 16.92 -22.25
CA HIS A 257 4.90 18.21 -22.72
C HIS A 257 6.00 19.24 -22.97
N ASN A 258 7.05 19.30 -22.12
CA ASN A 258 8.08 20.35 -22.18
C ASN A 258 9.37 19.94 -22.91
N PHE A 259 9.61 18.63 -23.12
CA PHE A 259 10.76 18.10 -23.87
C PHE A 259 10.33 17.34 -25.12
N LEU A 260 9.32 17.85 -25.83
CA LEU A 260 9.07 17.45 -27.20
C LEU A 260 10.37 17.63 -28.03
N PRO A 261 10.75 16.69 -28.91
CA PRO A 261 11.78 16.91 -29.91
C PRO A 261 11.54 18.22 -30.66
N LEU A 262 12.60 18.92 -31.07
CA LEU A 262 12.49 20.25 -31.70
C LEU A 262 11.40 20.33 -32.78
N HIS A 263 11.30 19.30 -33.63
CA HIS A 263 10.29 19.24 -34.69
C HIS A 263 8.84 19.15 -34.16
N GLN A 264 8.60 18.48 -33.03
CA GLN A 264 7.29 18.42 -32.39
C GLN A 264 6.96 19.72 -31.65
N ARG A 265 7.96 20.38 -31.04
CA ARG A 265 7.81 21.73 -30.46
C ARG A 265 7.43 22.75 -31.52
N ILE A 266 8.13 22.74 -32.67
CA ILE A 266 7.82 23.62 -33.81
C ILE A 266 6.41 23.34 -34.32
N LYS A 267 6.01 22.07 -34.46
CA LYS A 267 4.66 21.71 -34.91
C LYS A 267 3.57 22.17 -33.93
N GLN A 268 3.80 22.02 -32.62
CA GLN A 268 2.88 22.44 -31.57
C GLN A 268 2.76 23.97 -31.55
N TYR A 269 3.89 24.68 -31.56
CA TYR A 269 3.96 26.14 -31.61
C TYR A 269 3.24 26.70 -32.84
N ILE A 270 3.53 26.17 -34.03
CA ILE A 270 2.81 26.57 -35.25
C ILE A 270 1.31 26.33 -35.06
N LYS A 271 0.88 25.17 -34.56
CA LYS A 271 -0.54 24.88 -34.37
C LYS A 271 -1.23 25.84 -33.39
N GLU A 272 -0.56 26.22 -32.32
CA GLU A 272 -1.08 27.11 -31.27
C GLU A 272 -1.11 28.57 -31.74
N HIS A 273 -0.16 29.00 -32.57
CA HIS A 273 0.00 30.39 -32.99
C HIS A 273 -0.38 30.67 -34.47
N ILE A 274 -0.82 29.67 -35.26
CA ILE A 274 -1.18 29.86 -36.69
C ILE A 274 -2.37 30.80 -36.90
N SER A 275 -3.18 31.00 -35.86
CA SER A 275 -4.37 31.86 -35.90
C SER A 275 -4.11 33.23 -35.27
N GLU A 276 -2.89 33.46 -34.75
CA GLU A 276 -2.52 34.73 -34.13
C GLU A 276 -2.04 35.71 -35.19
N ASN A 277 -2.55 36.94 -35.15
CA ASN A 277 -2.07 38.02 -36.00
C ASN A 277 -0.76 38.56 -35.41
N ILE A 278 0.36 38.09 -35.94
CA ILE A 278 1.68 38.63 -35.62
C ILE A 278 1.74 40.07 -36.17
N THR A 279 1.87 41.04 -35.28
CA THR A 279 2.01 42.45 -35.63
C THR A 279 3.48 42.81 -35.89
N LEU A 280 3.71 43.94 -36.55
CA LEU A 280 5.06 44.41 -36.87
C LEU A 280 5.90 44.70 -35.62
N ASP A 281 5.25 45.07 -34.52
CA ASP A 281 5.89 45.29 -33.22
C ASP A 281 6.38 43.97 -32.59
N ASP A 282 5.65 42.87 -32.76
CA ASP A 282 6.04 41.55 -32.23
C ASP A 282 7.35 41.04 -32.84
N ILE A 283 7.62 41.40 -34.09
CA ILE A 283 8.86 41.05 -34.81
C ILE A 283 10.04 41.93 -34.40
N ALA A 284 9.79 43.18 -34.01
CA ALA A 284 10.85 44.14 -33.68
C ALA A 284 11.50 43.90 -32.30
N THR A 285 10.84 43.12 -31.43
CA THR A 285 11.29 42.84 -30.05
C THR A 285 12.01 41.50 -29.83
N HIS A 286 12.23 40.70 -30.87
CA HIS A 286 12.98 39.43 -30.80
C HIS A 286 14.27 39.46 -31.63
#